data_AF-A0A1Q9PD24-F1
#
_entry.id   AF-A0A1Q9PD24-F1
#
_cell.length_a   1.000
_cell.length_b   1.000
_cell.length_c   1.000
_cell.angle_alpha   90.00
_cell.angle_beta   90.00
_cell.angle_gamma   90.00
#
_symmetry.space_group_name_H-M   'P 1'
#
loop_
_entity.id
_entity.type
_entity.pdbx_description
1 polymer ?
#
loop_
_entity_poly.entity_id
_entity_poly.type
_entity_poly.pdbx_seq_one_letter_code
_entity_poly.pdbx_strand_id
1 'polypeptide(L)' 'MYSDYVSRHSLHKVGVGGLCFHEGKILLIKYNYGLNKGKWNLPGGYVDLGETLSSAIER' A
#
# COMPACT_ATOMS: atom_id res chain seq x y z
N MET A 1 16.96 -14.74 23.74
CA MET A 1 17.89 -13.65 24.10
C MET A 1 18.47 -13.02 22.82
N TYR A 2 17.61 -12.57 21.89
CA TYR A 2 18.01 -11.88 20.63
C TYR A 2 16.81 -11.10 20.03
N SER A 3 15.84 -10.66 20.84
CA SER A 3 14.54 -10.20 20.32
C SER A 3 14.28 -8.69 20.37
N ASP A 4 15.16 -7.88 20.98
CA ASP A 4 14.77 -6.51 21.34
C ASP A 4 15.67 -5.39 20.79
N TYR A 5 16.49 -5.66 19.76
CA TYR A 5 17.42 -4.67 19.18
C TYR A 5 17.02 -4.09 17.82
N VAL A 6 15.76 -4.22 17.39
CA VAL A 6 15.27 -3.47 16.22
C VAL A 6 14.72 -2.14 16.71
N SER A 7 15.47 -1.06 16.46
CA SER A 7 15.11 0.32 16.80
C SER A 7 13.65 0.61 16.41
N ARG A 8 12.80 0.92 17.41
CA ARG A 8 11.35 1.14 17.27
C ARG A 8 10.96 2.47 16.61
N HIS A 9 11.87 3.14 15.92
CA HIS A 9 11.62 4.43 15.29
C HIS A 9 11.90 4.36 13.78
N SER A 10 11.12 3.57 13.05
CA SER A 10 11.04 3.75 11.60
C SER A 10 10.24 5.02 11.31
N LEU A 11 10.88 6.02 10.71
CA LEU A 11 10.21 7.24 10.22
C LEU A 11 9.52 7.03 8.87
N HIS A 12 9.75 5.90 8.21
CA HIS A 12 9.20 5.61 6.91
C HIS A 12 7.90 4.83 7.03
N LYS A 13 6.85 5.35 6.40
CA LYS A 13 5.70 4.54 6.02
C LYS A 13 5.90 4.07 4.59
N VAL A 14 5.83 2.76 4.39
CA VAL A 14 5.94 2.15 3.06
C VAL A 14 4.52 1.94 2.53
N GLY A 15 4.30 2.33 1.27
CA GLY A 15 3.07 2.07 0.55
C GLY A 15 3.35 1.32 -0.74
N VAL A 16 2.39 0.53 -1.20
CA VAL A 16 2.44 -0.19 -2.47
C VAL A 16 1.19 0.12 -3.28
N GLY A 17 1.37 0.30 -4.60
CA GLY A 17 0.29 0.49 -5.57
C GLY A 17 0.39 -0.55 -6.67
N GLY A 18 -0.77 -1.00 -7.16
CA GLY A 18 -0.89 -2.06 -8.15
C GLY A 18 -1.55 -1.57 -9.43
N LEU A 19 -1.09 -2.09 -10.56
CA LEU A 19 -1.73 -1.87 -11.87
C LEU A 19 -2.35 -3.19 -12.34
N CYS A 20 -3.66 -3.32 -12.17
CA CYS A 20 -4.40 -4.51 -12.58
C CYS A 20 -4.98 -4.31 -13.98
N PHE A 21 -4.63 -5.22 -14.90
CA PHE A 21 -5.11 -5.21 -16.29
C PHE A 21 -6.23 -6.23 -16.46
N HIS A 22 -7.31 -5.83 -17.12
CA HIS A 22 -8.40 -6.71 -17.48
C HIS A 22 -9.05 -6.23 -18.77
N GLU A 23 -9.09 -7.08 -19.81
CA GLU A 23 -9.73 -6.77 -21.11
C GLU A 23 -9.29 -5.43 -21.74
N GLY A 24 -7.97 -5.16 -21.72
CA GLY A 24 -7.41 -3.91 -22.24
C GLY A 24 -7.74 -2.66 -21.40
N LYS A 25 -8.31 -2.84 -20.22
CA LYS A 25 -8.59 -1.77 -19.24
C LYS A 25 -7.70 -1.92 -18.02
N ILE A 26 -7.57 -0.83 -17.25
CA ILE A 26 -6.89 -0.82 -15.96
C ILE A 26 -7.87 -0.53 -14.82
N LEU A 27 -7.66 -1.17 -13.68
CA LEU A 27 -8.42 -0.88 -12.47
C LEU A 27 -7.92 0.41 -11.82
N LEU A 28 -8.85 1.33 -11.53
CA LEU A 28 -8.61 2.53 -10.74
C LEU A 28 -9.61 2.61 -9.59
N ILE A 29 -9.19 3.19 -8.48
CA ILE A 29 -10.05 3.55 -7.36
C ILE A 29 -10.28 5.07 -7.33
N LYS A 30 -11.35 5.50 -6.67
CA LYS A 30 -11.61 6.91 -6.42
C LYS A 30 -11.58 7.16 -4.91
N TYR A 31 -10.70 8.04 -4.46
CA TYR A 31 -10.60 8.33 -3.03
C TYR A 31 -11.92 8.88 -2.48
N ASN A 32 -12.38 8.35 -1.35
CA ASN A 32 -13.59 8.78 -0.67
C ASN A 32 -13.31 9.67 0.56
N TYR A 33 -12.04 9.89 0.92
CA TYR A 33 -11.61 10.71 2.07
C TYR A 33 -10.36 11.57 1.77
N GLY A 34 -10.03 12.45 2.72
CA GLY A 34 -8.79 13.23 2.73
C GLY A 34 -8.71 14.30 1.63
N LEU A 35 -7.52 14.90 1.51
CA LEU A 35 -7.25 15.98 0.54
C LEU A 35 -7.40 15.55 -0.93
N ASN A 36 -7.33 14.24 -1.20
CA ASN A 36 -7.45 13.68 -2.53
C ASN A 36 -8.83 13.10 -2.84
N LYS A 37 -9.83 13.34 -1.99
CA LYS A 37 -11.21 12.90 -2.23
C LYS A 37 -11.69 13.27 -3.63
N GLY A 38 -12.28 12.31 -4.33
CA GLY A 38 -12.80 12.46 -5.69
C GLY A 38 -11.75 12.31 -6.80
N LYS A 39 -10.45 12.19 -6.49
CA LYS A 39 -9.42 11.91 -7.49
C LYS A 39 -9.30 10.40 -7.75
N TRP A 40 -8.98 10.06 -8.99
CA TRP A 40 -8.63 8.68 -9.39
C TRP A 40 -7.21 8.35 -8.98
N ASN A 41 -6.97 7.11 -8.55
CA ASN A 41 -5.64 6.60 -8.23
C ASN A 41 -5.56 5.08 -8.47
N LEU A 42 -4.35 4.54 -8.44
CA LEU A 42 -4.11 3.11 -8.42
C LEU A 42 -4.64 2.48 -7.13
N PRO A 43 -5.16 1.24 -7.18
CA PRO A 43 -5.41 0.46 -5.97
C PRO A 43 -4.11 0.21 -5.21
N GLY A 44 -4.18 0.19 -3.89
CA GLY A 44 -3.01 0.01 -3.05
C GLY A 44 -3.24 0.42 -1.60
N GLY A 45 -2.18 0.33 -0.80
CA GLY A 45 -2.26 0.56 0.64
C GLY A 45 -0.89 0.65 1.29
N TYR A 46 -0.91 0.80 2.62
CA TYR A 46 0.30 0.71 3.42
C TYR A 46 0.72 -0.74 3.59
N VAL A 47 2.03 -0.93 3.69
CA VAL A 47 2.66 -2.22 3.98
C VAL A 47 2.83 -2.33 5.50
N ASP A 48 2.30 -3.39 6.09
CA ASP A 48 2.45 -3.64 7.52
C ASP A 48 3.83 -4.25 7.84
N LEU A 49 4.27 -4.10 9.09
CA LEU A 49 5.56 -4.64 9.50
C LEU A 49 5.57 -6.17 9.36
N GLY A 50 6.55 -6.66 8.60
CA GLY A 50 6.69 -8.09 8.33
C GLY A 50 5.98 -8.58 7.06
N GLU A 51 5.17 -7.74 6.40
CA GLU A 51 4.60 -8.07 5.09
C GLU A 51 5.63 -7.88 3.96
N THR A 52 5.54 -8.72 2.93
CA THR A 52 6.19 -8.44 1.64
C THR A 52 5.34 -7.45 0.84
N LEU A 53 5.94 -6.75 -0.11
CA LEU A 53 5.20 -5.86 -1.02
C LEU A 53 4.12 -6.63 -1.81
N SER A 54 4.40 -7.87 -2.20
CA SER A 54 3.45 -8.72 -2.92
C SER A 54 2.24 -9.09 -2.07
N SER A 55 2.45 -9.50 -0.81
CA SER A 55 1.36 -9.81 0.11
C SER A 55 0.50 -8.58 0.40
N ALA A 56 1.13 -7.41 0.55
CA ALA A 56 0.42 -6.18 0.89
C ALA A 56 -0.48 -5.66 -0.26
N ILE A 57 -0.12 -5.92 -1.53
CA ILE A 57 -0.91 -5.48 -2.68
C ILE A 57 -2.04 -6.45 -3.07
N GLU A 58 -2.00 -7.70 -2.62
CA GLU A 58 -3.02 -8.73 -2.92
C GLU A 58 -4.26 -8.68 -2.00
N ARG A 59 -4.17 -7.98 -0.87
CA ARG A 59 -5.18 -7.87 0.20
C ARG A 59 -6.44 -7.08 -0.18
#